data_AF-A0A090S017-F1
#
_entry.id   AF-A0A090S017-F1
#
_cell.length_a   1.000
_cell.length_b   1.000
_cell.length_c   1.000
_cell.angle_alpha   90.00
_cell.angle_beta   90.00
_cell.angle_gamma   90.00
#
_symmetry.space_group_name_H-M   'P 1'
#
loop_
_entity.id
_entity.type
_entity.pdbx_description
1 polymer ?
#
loop_
_entity_poly.entity_id
_entity_poly.type
_entity_poly.pdbx_seq_one_letter_code
_entity_poly.pdbx_strand_id
1 'polypeptide(L)'
;MINAISTQTHEFSFFQAVLLLEKHYQWNEGSDFVAVGENKYFRQERIEFSVSPDLSFPKSDISFVEHMERAGQSYSRIETNFLGLHGSSSPLPSSYTEKLAGRDPEDNPVKDFFDFFHNRYTSMLYRVWKKYRYHIQYQSGASDAFSGRMLHLAGLTDVMHDCDVAALDRAKILSYVNQLSTRTRSPKLISGIVSHYFSLPR
;
A
#
# COMPACT_ATOMS: atom_id res chain seq x y z
N MET A 1 -6.52 -9.89 -14.38
CA MET A 1 -6.47 -9.76 -12.91
C MET A 1 -7.18 -8.49 -12.45
N ILE A 2 -6.89 -7.32 -13.02
CA ILE A 2 -7.57 -6.05 -12.65
C ILE A 2 -9.09 -6.09 -12.93
N ASN A 3 -9.48 -6.59 -14.11
CA ASN A 3 -10.90 -6.83 -14.41
C ASN A 3 -11.56 -7.88 -13.51
N ALA A 4 -10.78 -8.71 -12.79
CA ALA A 4 -11.34 -9.66 -11.82
C ALA A 4 -11.65 -8.97 -10.49
N ILE A 5 -10.89 -7.91 -10.14
CA ILE A 5 -11.17 -7.10 -8.95
C ILE A 5 -12.49 -6.35 -9.13
N SER A 6 -12.79 -5.85 -10.34
CA SER A 6 -14.06 -5.18 -10.62
C SER A 6 -15.25 -6.14 -10.69
N THR A 7 -15.08 -7.37 -11.16
CA THR A 7 -16.19 -8.35 -11.26
C THR A 7 -16.45 -9.13 -9.98
N GLN A 8 -15.42 -9.37 -9.14
CA GLN A 8 -15.50 -10.19 -7.92
C GLN A 8 -15.04 -9.41 -6.68
N THR A 9 -15.55 -8.20 -6.47
CA THR A 9 -15.15 -7.31 -5.36
C THR A 9 -15.25 -7.94 -3.98
N HIS A 10 -16.21 -8.84 -3.78
CA HIS A 10 -16.48 -9.50 -2.50
C HIS A 10 -15.44 -10.56 -2.10
N GLU A 11 -14.61 -11.05 -3.03
CA GLU A 11 -13.56 -12.03 -2.73
C GLU A 11 -12.27 -11.39 -2.21
N PHE A 12 -12.13 -10.06 -2.36
CA PHE A 12 -10.94 -9.33 -1.98
C PHE A 12 -11.18 -8.51 -0.71
N SER A 13 -10.22 -8.57 0.23
CA SER A 13 -10.15 -7.56 1.29
C SER A 13 -9.70 -6.22 0.72
N PHE A 14 -10.18 -5.11 1.31
CA PHE A 14 -9.81 -3.75 0.93
C PHE A 14 -8.29 -3.57 0.74
N PHE A 15 -7.49 -3.94 1.75
CA PHE A 15 -6.04 -3.71 1.70
C PHE A 15 -5.35 -4.50 0.59
N GLN A 16 -5.85 -5.71 0.30
CA GLN A 16 -5.33 -6.54 -0.78
C GLN A 16 -5.68 -5.94 -2.15
N ALA A 17 -6.93 -5.51 -2.34
CA ALA A 17 -7.35 -4.89 -3.60
C ALA A 17 -6.55 -3.61 -3.89
N VAL A 18 -6.39 -2.72 -2.90
CA VAL A 18 -5.62 -1.49 -3.06
C VAL A 18 -4.15 -1.80 -3.33
N LEU A 19 -3.55 -2.78 -2.65
CA LEU A 19 -2.16 -3.19 -2.91
C LEU A 19 -1.97 -3.70 -4.35
N LEU A 20 -2.91 -4.49 -4.87
CA LEU A 20 -2.84 -5.00 -6.24
C LEU A 20 -2.98 -3.87 -7.28
N LEU A 21 -3.91 -2.93 -7.04
CA LEU A 21 -4.08 -1.77 -7.90
C LEU A 21 -2.87 -0.84 -7.84
N GLU A 22 -2.31 -0.59 -6.66
CA GLU A 22 -1.11 0.21 -6.46
C GLU A 22 0.07 -0.39 -7.24
N LYS A 23 0.27 -1.71 -7.18
CA LYS A 23 1.29 -2.41 -7.98
C LYS A 23 1.04 -2.33 -9.47
N HIS A 24 -0.22 -2.41 -9.91
CA HIS A 24 -0.56 -2.27 -11.33
C HIS A 24 -0.21 -0.88 -11.86
N TYR A 25 -0.58 0.19 -11.15
CA TYR A 25 -0.23 1.55 -11.56
C TYR A 25 1.27 1.83 -11.48
N GLN A 26 1.95 1.29 -10.47
CA GLN A 26 3.41 1.35 -10.37
C GLN A 26 4.10 0.71 -11.60
N TRP A 27 3.56 -0.41 -12.10
CA TRP A 27 4.08 -1.08 -13.29
C TRP A 27 3.86 -0.28 -14.57
N ASN A 28 2.70 0.36 -14.72
CA ASN A 28 2.34 1.09 -15.95
C ASN A 28 3.02 2.45 -16.07
N GLU A 29 3.15 3.20 -14.97
CA GLU A 29 3.64 4.59 -14.97
C GLU A 29 5.11 4.72 -14.60
N GLY A 30 5.71 3.67 -14.03
CA GLY A 30 7.12 3.67 -13.66
C GLY A 30 7.46 4.78 -12.65
N SER A 31 8.32 5.72 -13.06
CA SER A 31 8.91 6.74 -12.18
C SER A 31 7.94 7.85 -11.75
N ASP A 32 6.86 8.07 -12.51
CA ASP A 32 5.90 9.15 -12.23
C ASP A 32 4.80 8.74 -11.25
N PHE A 33 4.77 7.46 -10.87
CA PHE A 33 3.79 6.92 -9.94
C PHE A 33 4.01 7.42 -8.52
N VAL A 34 2.95 7.97 -7.92
CA VAL A 34 2.95 8.34 -6.50
C VAL A 34 2.09 7.36 -5.72
N ALA A 35 2.67 6.78 -4.66
CA ALA A 35 2.00 5.82 -3.80
C ALA A 35 0.76 6.41 -3.12
N VAL A 36 -0.20 5.54 -2.79
CA VAL A 36 -1.46 5.93 -2.16
C VAL A 36 -1.18 6.58 -0.80
N GLY A 37 -1.75 7.77 -0.58
CA GLY A 37 -1.55 8.55 0.65
C GLY A 37 -0.25 9.38 0.69
N GLU A 38 0.56 9.36 -0.37
CA GLU A 38 1.76 10.21 -0.54
C GLU A 38 1.57 11.33 -1.56
N ASN A 39 0.48 11.28 -2.33
CA ASN A 39 0.03 12.31 -3.25
C ASN A 39 -0.17 13.66 -2.54
N LYS A 40 0.28 14.72 -3.22
CA LYS A 40 0.04 16.12 -2.81
C LYS A 40 -1.10 16.75 -3.61
N TYR A 41 -1.23 16.37 -4.88
CA TYR A 41 -2.22 16.91 -5.79
C TYR A 41 -3.18 15.83 -6.27
N PHE A 42 -4.42 16.22 -6.50
CA PHE A 42 -5.47 15.33 -7.00
C PHE A 42 -5.11 14.65 -8.34
N ARG A 43 -4.32 15.32 -9.19
CA ARG A 43 -3.86 14.75 -10.48
C ARG A 43 -2.87 13.59 -10.33
N GLN A 44 -2.26 13.43 -9.15
CA GLN A 44 -1.34 12.33 -8.87
C GLN A 44 -2.07 11.11 -8.29
N GLU A 45 -3.38 11.24 -8.02
CA GLU A 45 -4.17 10.20 -7.38
C GLU A 45 -4.68 9.22 -8.44
N ARG A 46 -4.12 8.01 -8.43
CA ARG A 46 -4.52 6.92 -9.33
C ARG A 46 -5.60 6.02 -8.75
N ILE A 47 -5.81 6.12 -7.44
CA ILE A 47 -6.84 5.38 -6.71
C ILE A 47 -7.60 6.40 -5.89
N GLU A 48 -8.86 6.62 -6.25
CA GLU A 48 -9.80 7.49 -5.56
C GLU A 48 -10.71 6.63 -4.70
N PHE A 49 -10.94 7.04 -3.44
CA PHE A 49 -11.86 6.35 -2.56
C PHE A 49 -13.13 7.16 -2.33
N SER A 50 -14.26 6.48 -2.42
CA SER A 50 -15.57 6.97 -1.98
C SER A 50 -16.15 6.05 -0.90
N VAL A 51 -17.21 6.51 -0.24
CA VAL A 51 -17.96 5.67 0.69
C VAL A 51 -19.41 5.51 0.23
N SER A 52 -19.92 4.28 0.36
CA SER A 52 -21.29 3.96 0.00
C SER A 52 -22.30 4.62 0.94
N PRO A 53 -23.33 5.31 0.40
CA PRO A 53 -24.42 5.86 1.20
C PRO A 53 -25.43 4.81 1.66
N ASP A 54 -25.29 3.56 1.21
CA ASP A 54 -26.23 2.50 1.53
C ASP A 54 -26.32 2.22 3.03
N LEU A 55 -27.57 2.10 3.50
CA LEU A 55 -27.89 1.73 4.89
C LEU A 55 -28.01 0.22 5.07
N SER A 56 -27.88 -0.55 3.99
CA SER A 56 -27.93 -2.01 4.04
C SER A 56 -26.68 -2.59 4.70
N PHE A 57 -26.82 -3.81 5.23
CA PHE A 57 -25.65 -4.53 5.74
C PHE A 57 -24.72 -4.89 4.58
N PRO A 58 -23.45 -4.44 4.61
CA PRO A 58 -22.53 -4.68 3.51
C PRO A 58 -22.09 -6.14 3.48
N LYS A 59 -21.89 -6.67 2.26
CA LYS A 59 -21.41 -8.05 2.05
C LYS A 59 -19.88 -8.17 2.17
N SER A 60 -19.17 -7.07 1.94
CA SER A 60 -17.71 -6.98 1.89
C SER A 60 -17.25 -5.55 2.20
N ASP A 61 -15.95 -5.37 2.43
CA ASP A 61 -15.34 -4.05 2.68
C ASP A 61 -15.50 -3.09 1.49
N ILE A 62 -15.51 -3.64 0.27
CA ILE A 62 -15.63 -2.91 -1.00
C ILE A 62 -17.05 -3.12 -1.54
N SER A 63 -17.68 -2.02 -1.96
CA SER A 63 -18.95 -2.03 -2.70
C SER A 63 -18.67 -2.32 -4.18
N PHE A 64 -17.94 -1.42 -4.85
CA PHE A 64 -17.53 -1.59 -6.24
C PHE A 64 -16.12 -1.04 -6.51
N VAL A 65 -15.53 -1.50 -7.62
CA VAL A 65 -14.30 -0.95 -8.18
C VAL A 65 -14.54 -0.64 -9.65
N GLU A 66 -14.34 0.62 -10.04
CA GLU A 66 -14.50 1.09 -11.40
C GLU A 66 -13.17 1.65 -11.93
N HIS A 67 -12.87 1.35 -13.19
CA HIS A 67 -11.71 1.90 -13.88
C HIS A 67 -12.18 3.02 -14.80
N MET A 68 -11.64 4.21 -14.59
CA MET A 68 -12.03 5.42 -15.29
C MET A 68 -10.80 6.07 -15.93
N GLU A 69 -11.05 6.97 -16.88
CA GLU A 69 -10.01 7.79 -17.49
C GLU A 69 -10.30 9.26 -17.27
N ARG A 70 -9.26 10.01 -16.95
CA ARG A 70 -9.33 11.46 -16.77
C ARG A 70 -8.19 12.12 -17.49
N ALA A 71 -8.49 12.98 -18.46
CA ALA A 71 -7.48 13.72 -19.23
C ALA A 71 -6.37 12.81 -19.81
N GLY A 72 -6.73 11.62 -20.29
CA GLY A 72 -5.78 10.64 -20.85
C GLY A 72 -5.02 9.81 -19.80
N GLN A 73 -5.38 9.93 -18.52
CA GLN A 73 -4.78 9.19 -17.42
C GLN A 73 -5.80 8.23 -16.80
N SER A 74 -5.48 6.93 -16.80
CA SER A 74 -6.34 5.92 -16.17
C SER A 74 -6.22 5.99 -14.64
N TYR A 75 -7.34 5.88 -13.94
CA TYR A 75 -7.44 5.81 -12.49
C TYR A 75 -8.54 4.83 -12.07
N SER A 76 -8.51 4.37 -10.83
CA SER A 76 -9.52 3.47 -10.27
C SER A 76 -10.29 4.19 -9.18
N ARG A 77 -11.61 4.10 -9.21
CA ARG A 77 -12.47 4.51 -8.12
C ARG A 77 -12.87 3.28 -7.31
N ILE A 78 -12.71 3.33 -6.00
CA ILE A 78 -13.07 2.27 -5.08
C ILE A 78 -14.09 2.82 -4.10
N GLU A 79 -15.29 2.27 -4.12
CA GLU A 79 -16.29 2.59 -3.10
C GLU A 79 -16.19 1.60 -1.94
N THR A 80 -16.05 2.13 -0.74
CA THR A 80 -15.89 1.36 0.49
C THR A 80 -17.16 1.38 1.34
N ASN A 81 -17.38 0.33 2.13
CA ASN A 81 -18.55 0.18 3.00
C ASN A 81 -18.24 0.50 4.48
N PHE A 82 -17.00 0.86 4.79
CA PHE A 82 -16.52 1.07 6.15
C PHE A 82 -15.93 2.47 6.31
N LEU A 83 -15.84 2.94 7.57
CA LEU A 83 -15.25 4.24 7.93
C LEU A 83 -15.89 5.44 7.21
N GLY A 84 -17.19 5.33 6.94
CA GLY A 84 -18.01 6.41 6.41
C GLY A 84 -18.47 7.41 7.47
N LEU A 85 -18.67 8.65 7.04
CA LEU A 85 -19.50 9.62 7.75
C LEU A 85 -20.98 9.47 7.34
N HIS A 86 -21.25 8.66 6.34
CA HIS A 86 -22.57 8.25 5.86
C HIS A 86 -22.55 6.75 5.58
N GLY A 87 -23.71 6.18 5.24
CA GLY A 87 -23.89 4.75 5.09
C GLY A 87 -24.13 4.02 6.41
N SER A 88 -24.15 2.69 6.35
CA SER A 88 -24.52 1.79 7.46
C SER A 88 -23.61 1.85 8.68
N SER A 89 -22.35 2.29 8.52
CA SER A 89 -21.36 2.38 9.60
C SER A 89 -21.13 3.81 10.12
N SER A 90 -22.01 4.75 9.74
CA SER A 90 -21.84 6.16 10.08
C SER A 90 -22.04 6.46 11.59
N PRO A 91 -21.20 7.34 12.17
CA PRO A 91 -21.40 7.88 13.51
C PRO A 91 -22.37 9.07 13.55
N LEU A 92 -22.81 9.60 12.40
CA LEU A 92 -23.71 10.74 12.33
C LEU A 92 -25.15 10.33 12.71
N PRO A 93 -25.99 11.29 13.16
CA PRO A 93 -27.39 11.00 13.45
C PRO A 93 -28.11 10.41 12.23
N SER A 94 -29.01 9.46 12.46
CA SER A 94 -29.72 8.74 11.39
C SER A 94 -30.48 9.66 10.43
N SER A 95 -30.97 10.80 10.91
CA SER A 95 -31.65 11.80 10.09
C SER A 95 -30.77 12.40 8.98
N TYR A 96 -29.44 12.41 9.14
CA TYR A 96 -28.51 12.82 8.09
C TYR A 96 -28.22 11.68 7.12
N THR A 97 -28.02 10.47 7.63
CA THR A 97 -27.66 9.32 6.81
C THR A 97 -28.82 8.84 5.94
N GLU A 98 -30.05 8.84 6.46
CA GLU A 98 -31.28 8.53 5.70
C GLU A 98 -31.53 9.55 4.59
N LYS A 99 -31.28 10.84 4.85
CA LYS A 99 -31.39 11.88 3.81
C LYS A 99 -30.37 11.71 2.70
N LEU A 100 -29.17 11.19 3.01
CA LEU A 100 -28.17 10.89 1.99
C LEU A 100 -28.51 9.63 1.20
N ALA A 101 -28.96 8.58 1.87
CA ALA A 101 -29.32 7.30 1.26
C ALA A 101 -30.55 7.40 0.35
N GLY A 102 -31.48 8.30 0.66
CA GLY A 102 -32.68 8.54 -0.16
C GLY A 102 -32.47 9.45 -1.38
N ARG A 103 -31.26 9.99 -1.60
CA ARG A 103 -30.95 10.82 -2.78
C ARG A 103 -30.46 9.97 -3.94
N ASP A 104 -30.66 10.47 -5.15
CA ASP A 104 -30.06 9.89 -6.35
C ASP A 104 -28.53 9.92 -6.23
N PRO A 105 -27.82 8.80 -6.49
CA PRO A 105 -26.36 8.78 -6.51
C PRO A 105 -25.73 9.86 -7.42
N GLU A 106 -26.40 10.23 -8.52
CA GLU A 106 -25.91 11.23 -9.47
C GLU A 106 -26.16 12.69 -9.02
N ASP A 107 -27.02 12.92 -8.01
CA ASP A 107 -27.36 14.25 -7.48
C ASP A 107 -27.21 14.28 -5.94
N ASN A 108 -26.00 13.96 -5.47
CA ASN A 108 -25.69 13.94 -4.04
C ASN A 108 -24.48 14.80 -3.68
N PRO A 109 -24.62 16.15 -3.69
CA PRO A 109 -23.50 17.06 -3.41
C PRO A 109 -22.94 16.93 -1.99
N VAL A 110 -23.73 16.41 -1.04
CA VAL A 110 -23.28 16.19 0.34
C VAL A 110 -22.39 14.95 0.41
N LYS A 111 -22.72 13.90 -0.34
CA LYS A 111 -21.84 12.73 -0.51
C LYS A 111 -20.52 13.16 -1.14
N ASP A 112 -20.55 13.92 -2.24
CA ASP A 112 -19.33 14.38 -2.91
C ASP A 112 -18.43 15.22 -2.00
N PHE A 113 -19.04 16.06 -1.17
CA PHE A 113 -18.32 16.83 -0.16
C PHE A 113 -17.66 15.93 0.89
N PHE A 114 -18.35 14.90 1.38
CA PHE A 114 -17.77 13.95 2.34
C PHE A 114 -16.71 13.04 1.69
N ASP A 115 -16.91 12.63 0.45
CA ASP A 115 -15.99 11.78 -0.30
C ASP A 115 -14.62 12.47 -0.45
N PHE A 116 -14.57 13.80 -0.55
CA PHE A 116 -13.30 14.54 -0.47
C PHE A 116 -12.48 14.21 0.79
N PHE A 117 -13.15 14.12 1.95
CA PHE A 117 -12.50 13.76 3.21
C PHE A 117 -12.25 12.26 3.31
N HIS A 118 -13.21 11.44 2.90
CA HIS A 118 -13.08 9.98 2.91
C HIS A 118 -11.91 9.52 2.04
N ASN A 119 -11.76 10.09 0.85
CA ASN A 119 -10.65 9.81 -0.05
C ASN A 119 -9.30 9.97 0.65
N ARG A 120 -9.10 11.12 1.32
CA ARG A 120 -7.84 11.39 2.02
C ARG A 120 -7.66 10.52 3.26
N TYR A 121 -8.72 10.32 4.03
CA TYR A 121 -8.69 9.52 5.25
C TYR A 121 -8.38 8.04 4.97
N THR A 122 -9.09 7.45 4.00
CA THR A 122 -8.91 6.06 3.56
C THR A 122 -7.53 5.84 2.95
N SER A 123 -7.03 6.79 2.16
CA SER A 123 -5.66 6.76 1.65
C SER A 123 -4.62 6.72 2.78
N MET A 124 -4.81 7.51 3.84
CA MET A 124 -3.92 7.53 4.99
C MET A 124 -3.98 6.24 5.81
N LEU A 125 -5.18 5.67 5.97
CA LEU A 125 -5.35 4.35 6.60
C LEU A 125 -4.54 3.28 5.87
N TYR A 126 -4.66 3.22 4.55
CA TYR A 126 -3.89 2.30 3.72
C TYR A 126 -2.38 2.53 3.88
N ARG A 127 -1.95 3.79 3.85
CA ARG A 127 -0.53 4.15 4.03
C ARG A 127 0.01 3.69 5.38
N VAL A 128 -0.74 3.87 6.47
CA VAL A 128 -0.37 3.40 7.81
C VAL A 128 -0.30 1.88 7.85
N TRP A 129 -1.29 1.20 7.26
CA TRP A 129 -1.31 -0.26 7.18
C TRP A 129 -0.09 -0.82 6.45
N LYS A 130 0.30 -0.18 5.33
CA LYS A 130 1.51 -0.50 4.56
C LYS A 130 2.76 -0.21 5.37
N LYS A 131 2.87 0.96 6.01
CA LYS A 131 4.04 1.46 6.77
C LYS A 131 4.56 0.47 7.83
N TYR A 132 3.67 -0.25 8.50
CA TYR A 132 4.04 -1.18 9.57
C TYR A 132 4.19 -2.64 9.12
N ARG A 133 4.04 -2.93 7.82
CA ARG A 133 4.16 -4.29 7.27
C ARG A 133 5.34 -4.38 6.30
N TYR A 134 6.49 -4.77 6.83
CA TYR A 134 7.72 -4.84 6.05
C TYR A 134 7.62 -5.76 4.81
N HIS A 135 6.99 -6.93 4.93
CA HIS A 135 6.79 -7.86 3.81
C HIS A 135 6.03 -7.26 2.61
N ILE A 136 5.28 -6.18 2.81
CA ILE A 136 4.54 -5.48 1.76
C ILE A 136 5.38 -4.40 1.11
N GLN A 137 6.22 -3.72 1.90
CA GLN A 137 7.12 -2.67 1.42
C GLN A 137 8.39 -3.22 0.79
N TYR A 138 8.76 -4.47 1.10
CA TYR A 138 9.98 -5.06 0.61
C TYR A 138 10.02 -5.04 -0.92
N GLN A 139 11.10 -4.48 -1.44
CA GLN A 139 11.41 -4.47 -2.86
C GLN A 139 12.58 -5.40 -3.12
N SER A 140 12.56 -6.06 -4.29
CA SER A 140 13.62 -6.99 -4.67
C SER A 140 14.99 -6.30 -4.61
N GLY A 141 15.99 -7.01 -4.08
CA GLY A 141 17.33 -6.45 -3.85
C GLY A 141 17.44 -5.51 -2.65
N ALA A 142 16.43 -5.50 -1.76
CA ALA A 142 16.44 -4.68 -0.55
C ALA A 142 16.70 -3.18 -0.86
N SER A 143 16.08 -2.71 -1.95
CA SER A 143 16.16 -1.32 -2.44
C SER A 143 15.23 -0.37 -1.69
N ASP A 144 14.33 -0.89 -0.86
CA ASP A 144 13.39 -0.09 -0.09
C ASP A 144 14.06 0.68 1.05
N ALA A 145 13.42 1.78 1.47
CA ALA A 145 13.96 2.66 2.50
C ALA A 145 14.06 1.99 3.88
N PHE A 146 13.23 0.98 4.18
CA PHE A 146 13.30 0.28 5.46
C PHE A 146 14.48 -0.70 5.49
N SER A 147 14.66 -1.48 4.42
CA SER A 147 15.86 -2.31 4.19
C SER A 147 17.14 -1.50 4.34
N GLY A 148 17.21 -0.31 3.73
CA GLY A 148 18.36 0.58 3.87
C GLY A 148 18.65 0.94 5.33
N ARG A 149 17.61 1.26 6.12
CA ARG A 149 17.77 1.56 7.56
C ARG A 149 18.25 0.34 8.36
N MET A 150 17.76 -0.86 8.04
CA MET A 150 18.21 -2.10 8.68
C MET A 150 19.69 -2.38 8.38
N LEU A 151 20.13 -2.10 7.17
CA LEU A 151 21.53 -2.26 6.77
C LEU A 151 22.43 -1.19 7.42
N HIS A 152 21.92 0.04 7.61
CA HIS A 152 22.60 1.05 8.43
C HIS A 152 22.77 0.60 9.89
N LEU A 153 21.77 -0.08 10.47
CA LEU A 153 21.88 -0.63 11.83
C LEU A 153 22.97 -1.72 11.94
N ALA A 154 23.23 -2.45 10.86
CA ALA A 154 24.33 -3.41 10.78
C ALA A 154 25.71 -2.75 10.59
N GLY A 155 25.78 -1.42 10.44
CA GLY A 155 27.02 -0.68 10.21
C GLY A 155 27.55 -0.79 8.78
N LEU A 156 26.70 -1.16 7.81
CA LEU A 156 27.09 -1.38 6.41
C LEU A 156 26.91 -0.14 5.52
N THR A 157 26.84 1.05 6.11
CA THR A 157 26.48 2.31 5.43
C THR A 157 27.48 2.70 4.33
N ASP A 158 28.78 2.73 4.62
CA ASP A 158 29.81 3.11 3.62
C ASP A 158 30.00 2.02 2.55
N VAL A 159 30.02 0.75 2.97
CA VAL A 159 30.24 -0.41 2.09
C VAL A 159 29.14 -0.55 1.03
N MET A 160 27.95 -0.02 1.30
CA MET A 160 26.83 -0.03 0.36
C MET A 160 26.74 1.22 -0.52
N HIS A 161 27.41 2.31 -0.17
CA HIS A 161 27.53 3.49 -1.03
C HIS A 161 28.65 3.30 -2.07
N ASP A 162 29.72 2.59 -1.69
CA ASP A 162 30.79 2.12 -2.59
C ASP A 162 30.37 0.86 -3.36
N CYS A 163 29.23 0.92 -4.06
CA CYS A 163 28.68 -0.16 -4.90
C CYS A 163 29.67 -0.70 -5.96
N ASP A 164 30.79 -0.02 -6.22
CA ASP A 164 31.82 -0.45 -7.17
C ASP A 164 32.83 -1.46 -6.57
N VAL A 165 32.84 -1.70 -5.25
CA VAL A 165 33.88 -2.53 -4.62
C VAL A 165 33.51 -4.02 -4.53
N ALA A 166 32.22 -4.36 -4.47
CA ALA A 166 31.77 -5.75 -4.56
C ALA A 166 30.26 -5.85 -4.88
N ALA A 167 29.89 -6.70 -5.85
CA ALA A 167 28.52 -7.04 -6.20
C ALA A 167 27.83 -7.89 -5.11
N LEU A 168 27.62 -7.29 -3.94
CA LEU A 168 27.02 -7.97 -2.82
C LEU A 168 25.49 -7.93 -2.90
N ASP A 169 24.86 -9.10 -2.87
CA ASP A 169 23.41 -9.24 -2.71
C ASP A 169 22.95 -8.71 -1.34
N ARG A 170 22.38 -7.50 -1.36
CA ARG A 170 21.82 -6.80 -0.20
C ARG A 170 20.70 -7.60 0.48
N ALA A 171 19.91 -8.37 -0.29
CA ALA A 171 18.81 -9.16 0.27
C ALA A 171 19.35 -10.31 1.11
N LYS A 172 20.41 -10.99 0.65
CA LYS A 172 21.09 -12.02 1.45
C LYS A 172 21.72 -11.43 2.71
N ILE A 173 22.38 -10.27 2.59
CA ILE A 173 22.98 -9.58 3.75
C ILE A 173 21.92 -9.23 4.79
N LEU A 174 20.75 -8.78 4.34
CA LEU A 174 19.64 -8.42 5.22
C LEU A 174 19.24 -9.59 6.16
N SER A 175 19.30 -10.83 5.67
CA SER A 175 18.99 -12.01 6.48
C SER A 175 19.93 -12.19 7.69
N TYR A 176 21.12 -11.60 7.64
CA TYR A 176 22.13 -11.67 8.70
C TYR A 176 22.21 -10.40 9.56
N VAL A 177 21.32 -9.41 9.38
CA VAL A 177 21.40 -8.12 10.09
C VAL A 177 21.55 -8.30 11.60
N ASN A 178 20.81 -9.23 12.20
CA ASN A 178 20.95 -9.52 13.63
C ASN A 178 22.37 -9.98 13.99
N GLN A 179 22.88 -10.99 13.28
CA GLN A 179 24.23 -11.53 13.50
C GLN A 179 25.31 -10.47 13.24
N LEU A 180 25.15 -9.68 12.16
CA LEU A 180 26.04 -8.59 11.78
C LEU A 180 25.94 -7.39 12.72
N SER A 181 24.83 -7.18 13.43
CA SER A 181 24.74 -6.10 14.43
C SER A 181 25.46 -6.44 15.75
N THR A 182 25.71 -7.72 16.04
CA THR A 182 26.40 -8.11 17.27
C THR A 182 27.88 -7.70 17.29
N ARG A 183 28.41 -7.32 18.46
CA ARG A 183 29.84 -6.98 18.63
C ARG A 183 30.75 -8.21 18.59
N THR A 184 30.25 -9.38 18.97
CA THR A 184 31.04 -10.61 19.09
C THR A 184 31.09 -11.35 17.76
N ARG A 185 32.28 -11.48 17.16
CA ARG A 185 32.50 -12.19 15.89
C ARG A 185 33.22 -13.51 16.13
N SER A 186 32.47 -14.60 16.34
CA SER A 186 33.10 -15.91 16.44
C SER A 186 33.50 -16.44 15.05
N PRO A 187 34.62 -17.18 14.91
CA PRO A 187 35.02 -17.77 13.64
C PRO A 187 33.93 -18.65 13.02
N LYS A 188 33.19 -19.37 13.86
CA LYS A 188 32.07 -20.23 13.44
C LYS A 188 30.91 -19.42 12.84
N LEU A 189 30.60 -18.24 13.39
CA LEU A 189 29.57 -17.35 12.87
C LEU A 189 29.99 -16.79 11.50
N ILE A 190 31.21 -16.27 11.39
CA ILE A 190 31.72 -15.72 10.12
C ILE A 190 31.77 -16.81 9.05
N SER A 191 32.32 -17.99 9.38
CA SER A 191 32.36 -19.14 8.47
C SER A 191 30.96 -19.57 8.03
N GLY A 192 29.99 -19.58 8.95
CA GLY A 192 28.59 -19.88 8.63
C GLY A 192 27.95 -18.87 7.68
N ILE A 193 28.17 -17.57 7.90
CA ILE A 193 27.66 -16.50 7.02
C ILE A 193 28.28 -16.62 5.63
N VAL A 194 29.60 -16.78 5.53
CA VAL A 194 30.32 -16.89 4.25
C VAL A 194 29.90 -18.16 3.50
N SER A 195 29.83 -19.31 4.19
CA SER A 195 29.38 -20.57 3.59
C SER A 195 27.96 -20.46 3.04
N HIS A 196 27.00 -19.90 3.79
CA HIS A 196 25.64 -19.74 3.31
C HIS A 196 25.51 -18.67 2.22
N TYR A 197 26.28 -17.57 2.31
CA TYR A 197 26.23 -16.49 1.31
C TYR A 197 26.68 -16.97 -0.09
N PHE A 198 27.79 -17.71 -0.14
CA PHE A 198 28.37 -18.25 -1.37
C PHE A 198 27.90 -19.67 -1.71
N SER A 199 26.94 -20.23 -0.96
CA SER A 199 26.42 -21.58 -1.14
C SER A 199 27.52 -22.66 -1.11
N LEU A 200 28.54 -22.50 -0.26
CA LEU A 200 29.63 -23.47 -0.10
C LEU A 200 29.16 -24.68 0.72
N PRO A 201 29.66 -25.90 0.42
CA PRO A 201 29.43 -27.06 1.28
C PRO A 201 29.99 -26.80 2.68
N ARG A 202 29.24 -27.26 3.70
CA ARG A 202 29.61 -27.14 5.12
C ARG A 202 30.74 -28.06 5.51
#